data_AF-A0A972JT71-F1
#
_entry.id   AF-A0A972JT71-F1
#
_cell.length_a   1.000
_cell.length_b   1.000
_cell.length_c   1.000
_cell.angle_alpha   90.00
_cell.angle_beta   90.00
_cell.angle_gamma   90.00
#
_symmetry.space_group_name_H-M   'P 1'
#
loop_
_entity.id
_entity.type
_entity.pdbx_description
1 polymer ?
#
loop_
_entity_poly.entity_id
_entity_poly.type
_entity_poly.pdbx_seq_one_letter_code
_entity_poly.pdbx_strand_id
1 'polypeptide(L)'
;MQAYIHEQPGNDVLGIVVHLQLRQVWLDGQLLAKQLSPLEFDLLAYLAKHAGTVCIREDILRELYGEQMYDGNDERIVATASPQRTQ
;
A
#
# COMPACT_ATOMS: atom_id res chain seq x y z
N MET A 1 23.19 -17.14 -6.38
CA MET A 1 22.79 -17.41 -4.99
C MET A 1 23.29 -16.25 -4.15
N GLN A 2 22.47 -15.20 -3.94
CA GLN A 2 22.84 -14.05 -3.10
C GLN A 2 21.94 -14.08 -1.87
N ALA A 3 22.57 -14.28 -0.72
CA ALA A 3 21.92 -14.18 0.58
C ALA A 3 21.65 -12.70 0.87
N TYR A 4 20.37 -12.31 0.85
CA TYR A 4 19.94 -11.02 1.38
C TYR A 4 19.80 -11.18 2.90
N ILE A 5 20.85 -10.80 3.63
CA ILE A 5 20.75 -10.54 5.06
C ILE A 5 19.91 -9.26 5.17
N HIS A 6 18.60 -9.42 5.38
CA HIS A 6 17.79 -8.30 5.85
C HIS A 6 18.14 -8.08 7.30
N GLU A 7 19.00 -7.08 7.51
CA GLU A 7 19.09 -6.37 8.77
C GLU A 7 17.65 -6.11 9.22
N GLN A 8 17.20 -6.80 10.27
CA GLN A 8 15.92 -6.50 10.89
C GLN A 8 15.96 -4.99 11.17
N PRO A 9 15.04 -4.18 10.60
CA PRO A 9 15.03 -2.77 10.93
C PRO A 9 14.93 -2.72 12.44
N GLY A 10 15.94 -2.12 13.08
CA GLY A 10 15.94 -1.89 14.51
C GLY A 10 14.58 -1.32 14.89
N ASN A 11 14.10 -1.70 16.07
CA ASN A 11 12.77 -1.40 16.60
C ASN A 11 12.50 0.12 16.83
N ASP A 12 13.24 0.99 16.15
CA ASP A 12 13.26 2.46 16.18
C ASP A 12 12.88 3.10 14.84
N VAL A 13 12.58 2.33 13.78
CA VAL A 13 12.08 2.90 12.52
C VAL A 13 10.59 3.23 12.67
N LEU A 14 10.30 4.49 13.02
CA LEU A 14 8.94 5.03 12.99
C LEU A 14 8.48 5.28 11.55
N GLY A 15 7.25 4.91 11.23
CA GLY A 15 6.62 5.09 9.92
C GLY A 15 6.34 3.80 9.17
N ILE A 16 6.10 3.94 7.87
CA ILE A 16 5.68 2.84 6.99
C ILE A 16 6.86 2.42 6.11
N VAL A 17 7.20 1.13 6.14
CA VAL A 17 8.21 0.53 5.26
C VAL A 17 7.52 -0.44 4.32
N VAL A 18 7.64 -0.22 3.01
CA VAL A 18 7.02 -1.06 1.98
C VAL A 18 8.10 -1.87 1.27
N HIS A 19 8.02 -3.20 1.37
CA HIS A 19 8.95 -4.11 0.70
C HIS A 19 8.32 -4.67 -0.58
N LEU A 20 8.64 -4.05 -1.71
CA LEU A 20 8.00 -4.32 -3.01
C LEU A 20 8.16 -5.77 -3.50
N GLN A 21 9.34 -6.36 -3.32
CA GLN A 21 9.61 -7.74 -3.79
C GLN A 21 8.83 -8.80 -3.01
N LEU A 22 8.64 -8.59 -1.70
CA LEU A 22 7.97 -9.55 -0.81
C LEU A 22 6.48 -9.23 -0.64
N ARG A 23 6.04 -8.08 -1.15
CA ARG A 23 4.70 -7.52 -0.90
C ARG A 23 4.34 -7.50 0.58
N GLN A 24 5.30 -7.05 1.38
CA GLN A 24 5.17 -6.94 2.84
C GLN A 24 5.31 -5.49 3.26
N VAL A 25 4.64 -5.15 4.36
CA VAL A 25 4.61 -3.79 4.89
C VAL A 25 4.86 -3.85 6.39
N TRP A 26 5.74 -2.98 6.87
CA TRP A 26 5.98 -2.78 8.28
C TRP A 26 5.44 -1.40 8.68
N LEU A 27 4.82 -1.34 9.85
CA LEU A 27 4.41 -0.11 10.50
C LEU A 27 5.18 -0.02 11.82
N ASP A 28 5.94 1.04 12.01
CA ASP A 28 6.74 1.27 13.22
C ASP A 28 7.63 0.07 13.58
N GLY A 29 8.27 -0.52 12.56
CA GLY A 29 9.10 -1.71 12.69
C GLY A 29 8.35 -3.04 12.86
N GLN A 30 7.02 -3.03 13.00
CA GLN A 30 6.19 -4.24 13.10
C GLN A 30 5.63 -4.66 11.75
N LEU A 31 5.86 -5.92 11.37
CA LEU A 31 5.24 -6.49 10.17
C LEU A 31 3.72 -6.51 10.33
N LEU A 32 3.00 -5.97 9.35
CA LEU A 32 1.54 -6.06 9.31
C LEU A 32 1.10 -7.52 9.28
N ALA A 33 0.38 -7.96 10.33
CA ALA A 33 -0.10 -9.34 10.46
C ALA A 33 -1.11 -9.73 9.38
N LYS A 34 -1.86 -8.75 8.87
CA LYS A 34 -2.82 -8.93 7.78
C LYS A 34 -2.14 -8.57 6.45
N GLN A 35 -2.19 -9.49 5.50
CA GLN A 35 -1.77 -9.20 4.13
C GLN A 35 -2.76 -8.23 3.47
N LEU A 36 -2.23 -7.15 2.90
CA LEU A 36 -3.01 -6.21 2.09
C LEU A 36 -3.51 -6.91 0.83
N SER A 37 -4.70 -6.52 0.36
CA SER A 37 -5.14 -6.90 -0.98
C SER A 37 -4.17 -6.32 -2.03
N PRO A 38 -4.11 -6.90 -3.25
CA PRO A 38 -3.24 -6.40 -4.31
C PRO A 38 -3.42 -4.90 -4.56
N LEU A 39 -4.66 -4.43 -4.61
CA LEU A 39 -4.99 -3.02 -4.85
C LEU A 39 -4.54 -2.10 -3.70
N GLU A 40 -4.75 -2.52 -2.45
CA GLU A 40 -4.29 -1.75 -1.27
C GLU A 40 -2.76 -1.67 -1.23
N PHE A 41 -2.08 -2.77 -1.59
CA PHE A 41 -0.62 -2.79 -1.68
C PHE A 41 -0.12 -1.87 -2.78
N ASP A 42 -0.72 -1.94 -3.97
CA ASP A 42 -0.32 -1.12 -5.11
C ASP A 42 -0.55 0.38 -4.82
N LEU A 43 -1.65 0.73 -4.15
CA LEU A 43 -1.92 2.09 -3.67
C LEU A 43 -0.82 2.56 -2.71
N LEU A 44 -0.51 1.74 -1.70
CA LEU A 44 0.52 2.09 -0.73
C LEU A 44 1.90 2.22 -1.38
N ALA A 45 2.22 1.35 -2.34
CA ALA A 45 3.46 1.39 -3.10
C ALA A 45 3.55 2.67 -3.95
N TYR A 46 2.45 3.09 -4.56
CA TYR A 46 2.38 4.35 -5.29
C TYR A 46 2.62 5.54 -4.36
N LEU A 47 1.89 5.62 -3.25
CA LEU A 47 2.05 6.70 -2.28
C LEU A 47 3.46 6.73 -1.68
N ALA A 48 4.08 5.58 -1.43
CA ALA A 48 5.44 5.48 -0.94
C ALA A 48 6.47 6.02 -1.96
N LYS A 49 6.28 5.74 -3.26
CA LYS A 49 7.13 6.30 -4.34
C LYS A 49 6.99 7.83 -4.46
N HIS A 50 5.82 8.35 -4.14
CA HIS A 50 5.47 9.77 -4.23
C HIS A 50 5.45 10.47 -2.87
N ALA A 51 6.11 9.90 -1.86
CA ALA A 51 6.11 10.43 -0.50
C ALA A 51 6.63 11.88 -0.48
N GLY A 52 5.88 12.75 0.21
CA GLY A 52 6.18 14.19 0.27
C GLY A 52 5.55 15.02 -0.85
N THR A 53 4.76 14.41 -1.75
CA THR A 53 3.99 15.11 -2.78
C THR A 53 2.48 14.91 -2.58
N VAL A 54 1.68 15.90 -3.01
CA VAL A 54 0.21 15.77 -3.00
C VAL A 54 -0.20 14.96 -4.22
N CYS A 55 -0.60 13.71 -4.01
CA CYS A 55 -1.16 12.87 -5.07
C CYS A 55 -2.65 13.17 -5.24
N ILE A 56 -3.08 13.56 -6.44
CA ILE A 56 -4.51 13.73 -6.76
C ILE A 56 -5.17 12.38 -7.05
N ARG A 57 -6.46 12.28 -6.76
CA ARG A 57 -7.22 11.01 -6.84
C ARG A 57 -7.21 10.43 -8.25
N GLU A 58 -7.34 11.28 -9.26
CA GLU A 58 -7.37 10.89 -10.67
C GLU A 58 -6.06 10.25 -11.12
N ASP A 59 -4.92 10.77 -10.64
CA ASP A 59 -3.58 10.22 -10.96
C ASP A 59 -3.37 8.87 -10.28
N ILE A 60 -3.79 8.74 -9.01
CA ILE A 60 -3.76 7.47 -8.27
C ILE A 60 -4.61 6.42 -9.02
N LEU A 61 -5.82 6.78 -9.42
CA LEU A 61 -6.72 5.87 -10.15
C LEU A 61 -6.13 5.43 -11.48
N ARG A 62 -5.55 6.36 -12.23
CA ARG A 62 -4.91 6.05 -13.51
C ARG A 62 -3.74 5.09 -13.35
N GLU A 63 -2.92 5.27 -12.32
CA GLU A 63 -1.80 4.37 -12.04
C GLU A 63 -2.28 2.97 -11.62
N LEU A 64 -3.29 2.90 -10.74
CA LEU A 64 -3.73 1.62 -10.16
C LEU A 64 -4.54 0.75 -11.12
N TYR A 65 -5.36 1.36 -11.97
CA TYR A 65 -6.26 0.65 -12.87
C TYR A 65 -5.78 0.65 -14.33
N GLY A 66 -4.76 1.46 -14.65
CA GLY A 66 -4.30 1.69 -16.02
C GLY A 66 -5.34 2.43 -16.88
N GLU A 67 -4.95 2.85 -18.08
CA GLU A 67 -5.85 3.55 -19.02
C GLU A 67 -7.03 2.70 -19.52
N GLN A 68 -7.08 1.41 -19.18
CA GLN A 68 -8.11 0.48 -19.68
C GLN A 68 -9.36 0.37 -18.77
N MET A 69 -9.37 1.05 -17.61
CA MET A 69 -10.46 0.94 -16.63
C MET A 69 -10.98 2.30 -16.14
N TYR A 70 -10.89 3.35 -16.96
CA TYR A 70 -11.58 4.61 -16.69
C TYR A 70 -13.01 4.56 -17.27
N ASP A 71 -13.90 3.76 -16.68
CA ASP A 71 -15.34 3.99 -16.79
C ASP A 71 -15.76 4.78 -15.54
N GLY A 72 -16.33 5.97 -15.75
CA GLY A 72 -16.39 7.08 -14.80
C GLY A 72 -17.32 6.92 -13.60
N ASN A 73 -17.46 5.72 -13.03
CA ASN A 73 -18.39 5.39 -11.95
C ASN A 73 -17.79 4.54 -10.82
N ASP A 74 -16.52 4.73 -10.44
CA ASP A 74 -15.90 3.90 -9.40
C ASP A 74 -15.93 4.57 -8.00
N GLU A 75 -17.02 4.33 -7.27
CA GLU A 75 -17.19 4.56 -5.82
C GLU A 75 -16.38 3.55 -4.95
N ARG A 76 -15.64 2.62 -5.58
CA ARG A 76 -15.04 1.46 -4.90
C ARG A 76 -13.90 1.77 -3.94
N ILE A 77 -13.28 2.96 -4.03
CA ILE A 77 -12.20 3.34 -3.11
C ILE A 77 -12.74 3.67 -1.71
N VAL A 78 -14.02 4.03 -1.56
CA VAL A 78 -14.60 4.34 -0.24
C VAL A 78 -14.99 3.07 0.53
N ALA A 79 -15.15 1.93 -0.15
CA ALA A 79 -15.71 0.72 0.44
C ALA A 79 -14.71 -0.17 1.21
N THR A 80 -13.39 0.03 1.08
CA THR A 80 -12.39 -0.77 1.83
C THR A 80 -12.22 -0.30 3.28
N ALA A 81 -12.70 0.90 3.62
CA ALA A 81 -12.71 1.45 4.98
C ALA A 81 -14.10 1.30 5.64
N SER A 82 -14.68 0.09 5.64
CA SER A 82 -15.87 -0.21 6.45
C SER A 82 -15.53 -1.19 7.58
N PRO A 83 -15.83 -0.84 8.84
CA PRO A 83 -15.54 -1.65 10.01
C PRO A 83 -16.48 -2.86 10.05
N GLN A 84 -15.93 -4.02 10.38
CA GLN A 84 -16.71 -5.18 10.77
C GLN A 84 -17.54 -4.81 12.02
N ARG A 85 -18.82 -4.48 11.84
CA ARG A 85 -19.79 -4.49 12.93
C ARG A 85 -20.43 -5.87 13.02
N THR A 86 -20.05 -6.53 14.10
CA THR A 86 -20.72 -7.59 14.83
C THR A 86 -22.22 -7.75 14.56
N GLN A 87 -22.62 -8.96 14.20
CA GLN A 87 -23.70 -9.67 14.89
C GLN A 87 -23.41 -11.16 14.90
#